data_AF-A0A1S2VD87-F1
#
_entry.id   AF-A0A1S2VD87-F1
#
_cell.length_a   1.000
_cell.length_b   1.000
_cell.length_c   1.000
_cell.angle_alpha   90.00
_cell.angle_beta   90.00
_cell.angle_gamma   90.00
#
_symmetry.space_group_name_H-M   'P 1'
#
loop_
_entity.id
_entity.type
_entity.pdbx_description
1 polymer ?
#
loop_
_entity_poly.entity_id
_entity_poly.type
_entity_poly.pdbx_seq_one_letter_code
_entity_poly.pdbx_strand_id
1 'polypeptide(L)'
;MMAVELGFYLLSEVVPGQPYTVLPDILTGATELPNLSGKHERYVRRAKLLLGQYAEAKLWRADVGLYAALPEHLQAYDIDTNSGRFSLKRVGFSRNRVFTLKRLFD
;
A
#
# COMPACT_ATOMS: atom_id res chain seq x y z
N MET A 1 3.49 -2.01 -10.72
CA MET A 1 4.41 -1.18 -9.90
C MET A 1 3.70 -0.05 -9.17
N MET A 2 3.14 0.97 -9.84
CA MET A 2 2.47 2.09 -9.17
C MET A 2 1.32 1.65 -8.25
N ALA A 3 0.55 0.63 -8.65
CA ALA A 3 -0.53 0.07 -7.83
C ALA A 3 -0.02 -0.54 -6.51
N VAL A 4 1.20 -1.12 -6.50
CA VAL A 4 1.83 -1.67 -5.28
C VAL A 4 2.21 -0.57 -4.31
N GLU A 5 2.83 0.49 -4.81
CA GLU A 5 3.17 1.65 -4.00
C GLU A 5 1.92 2.37 -3.47
N LEU A 6 0.85 2.42 -4.26
CA LEU A 6 -0.44 2.93 -3.83
C LEU A 6 -1.03 2.10 -2.67
N GLY A 7 -0.88 0.77 -2.73
CA GLY A 7 -1.23 -0.14 -1.65
C GLY A 7 -0.42 0.13 -0.37
N PHE A 8 0.90 0.29 -0.48
CA PHE A 8 1.73 0.65 0.67
C PHE A 8 1.40 2.04 1.23
N TYR A 9 1.12 3.02 0.37
CA TYR A 9 0.69 4.33 0.81
C TYR A 9 -0.61 4.25 1.61
N LEU A 10 -1.62 3.55 1.10
CA LEU A 10 -2.87 3.32 1.83
C LEU A 10 -2.61 2.69 3.20
N LEU A 11 -1.83 1.61 3.25
CA LEU A 11 -1.51 0.92 4.51
C LEU A 11 -0.80 1.85 5.50
N SER A 12 0.11 2.69 5.02
CA SER A 12 0.82 3.65 5.88
C SER A 12 -0.08 4.72 6.48
N GLU A 13 -1.19 5.08 5.81
CA GLU A 13 -2.16 6.06 6.30
C GLU A 13 -3.24 5.42 7.18
N VAL A 14 -3.72 4.23 6.82
CA VAL A 14 -4.91 3.61 7.42
C VAL A 14 -4.57 2.68 8.58
N VAL A 15 -3.48 1.92 8.47
CA VAL A 15 -3.05 0.92 9.45
C VAL A 15 -1.53 0.95 9.66
N PRO A 16 -0.97 2.06 10.17
CA PRO A 16 0.47 2.22 10.30
C PRO A 16 1.08 1.11 11.17
N GLY A 17 2.16 0.49 10.67
CA GLY A 17 2.88 -0.58 11.36
C GLY A 17 2.30 -1.99 11.17
N GLN A 18 1.15 -2.13 10.53
CA GLN A 18 0.63 -3.46 10.15
C GLN A 18 1.40 -4.03 8.96
N PRO A 19 1.51 -5.38 8.85
CA PRO A 19 2.19 -6.01 7.74
C PRO A 19 1.42 -5.77 6.43
N TYR A 20 2.11 -5.73 5.29
CA TYR A 20 1.45 -5.45 4.01
C TYR A 20 0.45 -6.52 3.59
N THR A 21 0.50 -7.69 4.22
CA THR A 21 -0.40 -8.81 3.96
C THR A 21 -1.85 -8.54 4.33
N VAL A 22 -2.14 -7.47 5.09
CA VAL A 22 -3.51 -7.09 5.48
C VAL A 22 -4.27 -6.30 4.40
N LEU A 23 -3.59 -5.83 3.34
CA LEU A 23 -4.24 -5.06 2.26
C LEU A 23 -5.46 -5.77 1.67
N PRO A 24 -5.41 -7.08 1.31
CA PRO A 24 -6.56 -7.77 0.74
C PRO A 24 -7.78 -7.75 1.67
N ASP A 25 -7.57 -7.91 2.98
CA ASP A 25 -8.65 -7.93 3.96
C ASP A 25 -9.31 -6.55 4.13
N ILE A 26 -8.51 -5.48 4.00
CA ILE A 26 -9.02 -4.09 3.97
C ILE A 26 -9.85 -3.86 2.71
N LEU A 27 -9.41 -4.37 1.56
CA LEU A 27 -10.10 -4.20 0.28
C LEU A 27 -11.41 -5.00 0.23
N THR A 28 -11.43 -6.22 0.76
CA THR A 28 -12.66 -7.03 0.88
C THR A 28 -13.59 -6.52 1.98
N GLY A 29 -13.06 -5.79 2.97
CA GLY A 29 -13.80 -5.37 4.15
C GLY A 29 -13.93 -6.48 5.20
N ALA A 30 -13.10 -7.54 5.11
CA ALA A 30 -13.04 -8.59 6.11
C ALA A 30 -12.40 -8.12 7.43
N THR A 31 -11.57 -7.07 7.38
CA THR A 31 -11.04 -6.41 8.58
C THR A 31 -11.94 -5.25 8.98
N GLU A 32 -12.49 -5.31 10.20
CA GLU A 32 -13.05 -4.12 10.85
C GLU A 32 -11.90 -3.19 11.24
N LEU A 33 -11.91 -1.97 10.69
CA LEU A 33 -10.94 -0.94 11.01
C LEU A 33 -11.56 0.01 12.04
N PRO A 34 -11.25 -0.15 13.35
CA PRO A 34 -11.88 0.65 14.37
C PRO A 34 -11.45 2.11 14.26
N ASN A 35 -12.41 3.03 14.35
CA ASN A 35 -12.20 4.47 14.48
C ASN A 35 -11.47 5.14 13.29
N LEU A 36 -11.78 4.74 12.06
CA LEU A 36 -11.30 5.49 10.89
C LEU A 36 -11.83 6.92 10.90
N SER A 37 -10.95 7.89 10.66
CA SER A 37 -11.39 9.25 10.35
C SER A 37 -12.13 9.25 8.99
N GLY A 38 -13.04 10.21 8.78
CA GLY A 38 -13.72 10.35 7.49
C GLY A 38 -12.77 10.54 6.29
N LYS A 39 -11.52 10.99 6.52
CA LYS A 39 -10.47 11.00 5.48
C LYS A 39 -10.04 9.57 5.13
N HIS A 40 -9.74 8.75 6.13
CA HIS A 40 -9.27 7.38 5.92
C HIS A 40 -10.35 6.47 5.34
N GLU A 41 -11.62 6.68 5.69
CA GLU A 41 -12.75 5.98 5.04
C GLU A 41 -12.81 6.28 3.54
N ARG A 42 -12.65 7.55 3.14
CA ARG A 42 -12.58 7.94 1.72
C ARG A 42 -11.41 7.26 1.02
N TYR A 43 -10.26 7.19 1.68
CA TYR A 43 -9.07 6.51 1.13
C TYR A 43 -9.35 5.03 0.90
N VAL A 44 -9.92 4.32 1.88
CA VAL A 44 -10.29 2.90 1.73
C VAL A 44 -11.30 2.72 0.60
N ARG A 45 -12.35 3.55 0.53
CA ARG A 45 -13.34 3.48 -0.56
C ARG A 45 -12.69 3.69 -1.93
N ARG A 46 -11.78 4.65 -2.03
CA ARG A 46 -11.05 4.94 -3.28
C ARG A 46 -10.08 3.81 -3.63
N ALA A 47 -9.39 3.22 -2.64
CA ALA A 47 -8.52 2.08 -2.82
C ALA A 47 -9.28 0.87 -3.36
N LYS A 48 -10.49 0.58 -2.87
CA LYS A 48 -11.32 -0.51 -3.40
C LYS A 48 -11.60 -0.37 -4.91
N LEU A 49 -11.72 0.87 -5.40
CA LEU A 49 -11.89 1.14 -6.84
C LEU A 49 -10.58 1.00 -7.63
N LEU A 50 -9.47 1.51 -7.09
CA LEU A 50 -8.19 1.56 -7.80
C LEU A 50 -7.38 0.26 -7.71
N LEU A 51 -7.54 -0.48 -6.62
CA LEU A 51 -6.74 -1.64 -6.23
C LEU A 51 -7.60 -2.91 -6.10
N GLY A 52 -8.82 -2.93 -6.64
CA GLY A 52 -9.78 -4.02 -6.46
C GLY A 52 -9.22 -5.42 -6.80
N GLN A 53 -8.33 -5.51 -7.78
CA GLN A 53 -7.63 -6.77 -8.12
C GLN A 53 -6.81 -7.36 -6.95
N TYR A 54 -6.30 -6.51 -6.05
CA TYR A 54 -5.53 -6.93 -4.89
C TYR A 54 -6.39 -7.36 -3.70
N ALA A 55 -7.73 -7.40 -3.84
CA ALA A 55 -8.58 -8.17 -2.96
C ALA A 55 -8.23 -9.67 -3.02
N GLU A 56 -7.65 -10.14 -4.13
CA GLU A 56 -7.05 -11.47 -4.20
C GLU A 56 -5.63 -11.44 -3.60
N ALA A 57 -5.47 -12.04 -2.42
CA ALA A 57 -4.19 -12.04 -1.69
C ALA A 57 -3.02 -12.65 -2.47
N LYS A 58 -3.28 -13.59 -3.39
CA LYS A 58 -2.25 -14.19 -4.23
C LYS A 58 -1.67 -13.18 -5.22
N LEU A 59 -2.53 -12.42 -5.90
CA LEU A 59 -2.12 -11.37 -6.83
C LEU A 59 -1.35 -10.27 -6.11
N TRP A 60 -1.82 -9.86 -4.93
CA TRP A 60 -1.11 -8.88 -4.11
C TRP A 60 0.31 -9.34 -3.76
N ARG A 61 0.46 -10.55 -3.21
CA ARG A 61 1.79 -11.07 -2.82
C ARG A 61 2.71 -11.25 -4.02
N ALA A 62 2.19 -11.70 -5.16
CA ALA A 62 2.97 -11.87 -6.38
C ALA A 62 3.52 -10.53 -6.87
N ASP A 63 2.68 -9.50 -6.96
CA ASP A 63 3.09 -8.17 -7.42
C ASP A 63 4.04 -7.47 -6.43
N VAL A 64 3.86 -7.70 -5.12
CA VAL A 64 4.81 -7.25 -4.08
C VAL A 64 6.17 -7.92 -4.27
N GLY A 65 6.20 -9.23 -4.55
CA GLY A 65 7.44 -9.95 -4.83
C GLY A 65 8.17 -9.42 -6.06
N LEU A 66 7.44 -9.17 -7.15
CA LEU A 66 8.00 -8.56 -8.36
C LEU A 66 8.53 -7.16 -8.09
N TYR A 67 7.81 -6.36 -7.30
CA TYR A 67 8.25 -5.02 -6.92
C TYR A 67 9.50 -5.05 -6.03
N ALA A 68 9.59 -5.98 -5.08
CA ALA A 68 10.76 -6.15 -4.22
C ALA A 68 12.02 -6.59 -5.00
N ALA A 69 11.85 -7.29 -6.12
CA ALA A 69 12.94 -7.71 -7.00
C ALA A 69 13.46 -6.59 -7.92
N LEU A 70 12.82 -5.43 -7.96
CA LEU A 70 13.30 -4.30 -8.78
C LEU A 70 14.61 -3.73 -8.24
N PRO A 71 15.43 -3.08 -9.09
CA PRO A 71 16.51 -2.23 -8.61
C PRO A 71 16.05 -1.23 -7.56
N GLU A 72 16.82 -1.06 -6.47
CA GLU A 72 16.42 -0.25 -5.32
C GLU A 72 16.05 1.19 -5.66
N HIS A 73 16.68 1.77 -6.69
CA HIS A 73 16.42 3.15 -7.14
C HIS A 73 15.05 3.33 -7.82
N LEU A 74 14.38 2.25 -8.21
CA LEU A 74 13.03 2.26 -8.80
C LEU A 74 11.92 2.09 -7.76
N GLN A 75 12.28 1.75 -6.52
CA GLN A 75 11.36 1.47 -5.43
C GLN A 75 11.17 2.70 -4.53
N ALA A 76 9.93 3.10 -4.25
CA ALA A 76 9.63 4.12 -3.23
C ALA A 76 9.64 3.58 -1.78
N TYR A 77 9.47 2.28 -1.62
CA TYR A 77 9.39 1.57 -0.33
C TYR A 77 10.42 0.44 -0.25
N ASP A 78 11.03 0.28 0.93
CA ASP A 78 11.79 -0.91 1.32
C ASP A 78 10.82 -1.97 1.85
N ILE A 79 11.08 -3.25 1.52
CA ILE A 79 10.20 -4.37 1.88
C ILE A 79 11.03 -5.49 2.48
N ASP A 80 10.57 -5.99 3.62
CA ASP A 80 11.01 -7.26 4.18
C ASP A 80 9.92 -8.31 3.92
N THR A 81 10.18 -9.18 2.94
CA THR A 81 9.23 -10.21 2.50
C THR A 81 9.05 -11.33 3.53
N ASN A 82 9.99 -11.52 4.45
CA ASN A 82 9.90 -12.55 5.48
C ASN A 82 8.99 -12.10 6.62
N SER A 83 9.12 -10.84 7.05
CA SER A 83 8.32 -10.30 8.14
C SER A 83 7.04 -9.58 7.68
N GLY A 84 6.85 -9.39 6.37
CA GLY A 84 5.73 -8.63 5.81
C GLY A 84 5.83 -7.13 6.09
N ARG A 85 6.96 -6.65 6.60
CA ARG A 85 7.18 -5.24 6.94
C ARG A 85 7.55 -4.44 5.70
N PHE A 86 7.20 -3.17 5.72
CA PHE A 86 7.58 -2.23 4.68
C PHE A 86 7.84 -0.86 5.31
N SER A 87 8.68 -0.04 4.67
CA SER A 87 8.89 1.34 5.09
C SER A 87 9.21 2.25 3.91
N LEU A 88 8.86 3.53 4.02
CA LEU A 88 9.13 4.50 2.97
C LEU A 88 10.63 4.81 2.90
N LYS A 89 11.23 4.76 1.70
CA LYS A 89 12.65 5.12 1.53
C LYS A 89 12.85 6.60 1.85
N ARG A 90 13.94 6.93 2.53
CA ARG A 90 14.22 8.32 2.96
C ARG A 90 14.92 9.18 1.88
N VAL A 91 15.35 8.60 0.77
CA VAL A 91 16.11 9.29 -0.29
C VAL A 91 15.20 10.05 -1.27
N GLY A 92 15.71 11.17 -1.80
CA GLY A 92 14.93 12.28 -2.37
C GLY A 92 13.88 11.98 -3.46
N PHE A 93 13.99 10.86 -4.17
CA PHE A 93 12.99 10.45 -5.18
C PHE A 93 11.66 9.98 -4.58
N SER A 94 11.65 9.48 -3.34
CA SER A 94 10.45 8.94 -2.70
C SER A 94 9.43 10.02 -2.32
N ARG A 95 9.89 11.24 -1.97
CA ARG A 95 9.01 12.35 -1.57
C ARG A 95 8.06 12.77 -2.69
N ASN A 96 8.59 13.01 -3.89
CA ASN A 96 7.77 13.36 -5.07
C ASN A 96 6.79 12.24 -5.44
N ARG A 97 7.20 10.99 -5.21
CA ARG A 97 6.37 9.81 -5.47
C ARG A 97 5.20 9.72 -4.49
N VAL A 98 5.43 9.94 -3.20
CA VAL A 98 4.36 9.98 -2.17
C VAL A 98 3.38 11.11 -2.44
N PHE A 99 3.84 12.30 -2.84
CA PHE A 99 2.93 13.38 -3.25
C PHE A 99 2.03 12.96 -4.42
N THR A 100 2.58 12.23 -5.39
CA THR A 100 1.83 11.71 -6.54
C THR A 100 0.79 10.67 -6.09
N LEU A 101 1.16 9.75 -5.19
CA LEU A 101 0.24 8.73 -4.66
C LEU A 101 -0.90 9.36 -3.86
N LYS A 102 -0.59 10.37 -3.03
CA LYS A 102 -1.60 11.11 -2.28
C LYS A 102 -2.66 11.74 -3.19
N ARG A 103 -2.24 12.35 -4.31
CA ARG A 103 -3.17 12.96 -5.29
C ARG A 103 -4.13 11.97 -5.96
N LEU A 104 -3.89 10.66 -5.87
CA LEU A 104 -4.82 9.65 -6.39
C LEU A 104 -5.92 9.31 -5.38
N PHE A 105 -5.72 9.69 -4.11
CA PHE A 105 -6.65 9.50 -2.99
C PHE A 105 -7.42 10.77 -2.60
N ASP A 106 -6.86 11.95 -2.88
CA ASP A 106 -7.53 13.26 -2.81
C ASP A 106 -8.53 13.43 -3.97
#